data_AF-A0A835LDF7-F1
#
_entry.id   AF-A0A835LDF7-F1
#
_cell.length_a   1.000
_cell.length_b   1.000
_cell.length_c   1.000
_cell.angle_alpha   90.00
_cell.angle_beta   90.00
_cell.angle_gamma   90.00
#
_symmetry.space_group_name_H-M   'P 1'
#
loop_
_entity.id
_entity.type
_entity.pdbx_description
1 polymer ?
#
loop_
_entity_poly.entity_id
_entity_poly.type
_entity_poly.pdbx_seq_one_letter_code
_entity_poly.pdbx_strand_id
1 'polypeptide(L)'
;MMLKIADLGLARAFTLPMKKYTHELDSNVEFERWFQILTLWYRAPKVLLGATQYSTPVDIWSVGCIFAELITGKAIFLRDFELQQLIHIFRFAFECLSRFYSRFVL
;
A
#
# COMPACT_ATOMS: atom_id res chain seq x y z
N MET A 1 17.93 5.57 20.72
CA MET A 1 17.85 4.97 19.37
C MET A 1 17.22 6.02 18.45
N MET A 2 17.85 6.32 17.31
CA MET A 2 17.40 7.39 16.39
C MET A 2 16.97 6.77 15.07
N LEU A 3 15.68 6.91 14.73
CA LEU A 3 15.12 6.48 13.45
C LEU A 3 15.18 7.64 12.45
N LYS A 4 15.73 7.40 11.27
CA LYS A 4 15.76 8.36 10.15
C LYS A 4 15.13 7.73 8.92
N ILE A 5 14.30 8.48 8.22
CA ILE A 5 13.73 8.07 6.94
C ILE A 5 14.78 8.33 5.85
N ALA A 6 14.95 7.38 4.94
CA ALA A 6 15.86 7.48 3.80
C ALA A 6 15.11 7.13 2.51
N ASP A 7 15.71 7.48 1.37
CA ASP A 7 15.19 7.24 0.02
C ASP A 7 13.85 7.94 -0.30
N LEU A 8 13.93 9.26 -0.50
CA LEU A 8 12.82 10.09 -0.98
C LEU A 8 12.78 10.17 -2.53
N GLY A 9 13.47 9.27 -3.24
CA GLY A 9 13.54 9.30 -4.71
C GLY A 9 12.18 9.17 -5.41
N LEU A 10 11.20 8.60 -4.70
CA LEU A 10 9.82 8.45 -5.15
C LEU A 10 8.84 9.46 -4.51
N ALA A 11 9.33 10.39 -3.67
CA ALA A 11 8.49 11.39 -3.02
C ALA A 11 7.80 12.30 -4.05
N ARG A 12 6.56 12.71 -3.76
CA ARG A 12 5.73 13.54 -4.65
C ARG A 12 5.31 14.83 -3.96
N ALA A 13 5.36 15.94 -4.67
CA ALA A 13 4.94 17.24 -4.16
C ALA A 13 3.42 17.31 -4.06
N PHE A 14 2.89 17.56 -2.85
CA PHE A 14 1.47 17.78 -2.62
C PHE A 14 1.09 19.21 -3.04
N THR A 15 0.52 19.38 -4.23
CA THR A 15 0.00 20.68 -4.70
C THR A 15 -1.53 20.68 -4.68
N LEU A 16 -2.13 21.72 -4.10
CA LEU A 16 -3.56 22.01 -4.14
C LEU A 16 -3.84 22.93 -5.34
N PRO A 17 -4.83 22.66 -6.20
CA PRO A 17 -5.77 21.54 -6.19
C PRO A 17 -5.07 20.21 -6.53
N MET A 18 -5.50 19.11 -5.90
CA MET A 18 -4.96 17.78 -6.18
C MET A 18 -5.15 17.46 -7.66
N LYS A 19 -4.11 17.68 -8.47
CA LYS A 19 -4.13 17.33 -9.88
C LYS A 19 -4.44 15.84 -9.96
N LYS A 20 -5.37 15.43 -10.84
CA LYS A 20 -5.44 14.04 -11.25
C LYS A 20 -4.05 13.71 -11.79
N TYR A 21 -3.32 12.85 -11.11
CA TYR A 21 -2.04 12.34 -11.57
C TYR A 21 -2.29 11.30 -12.69
N THR A 22 -3.18 11.59 -13.63
CA THR A 22 -2.95 11.16 -15.00
C THR A 22 -1.78 11.99 -15.46
N HIS A 23 -0.59 11.38 -15.41
CA HIS A 23 0.43 11.79 -16.34
C HIS A 23 -0.22 11.71 -17.73
N GLU A 24 -0.51 12.85 -18.34
CA GLU A 24 -0.53 13.00 -19.81
C GLU A 24 0.92 12.84 -20.32
N LEU A 25 1.62 11.81 -19.85
CA LEU A 25 2.71 11.19 -20.58
C LEU A 25 2.01 10.07 -21.33
N ASP A 26 1.82 10.36 -22.61
CA ASP A 26 2.03 9.40 -23.68
C ASP A 26 2.75 8.12 -23.19
N SER A 27 2.15 6.98 -23.53
CA SER A 27 2.50 5.61 -23.14
C SER A 27 1.98 5.12 -21.78
N ASN A 28 0.97 4.24 -21.84
CA ASN A 28 0.58 3.28 -20.80
C ASN A 28 1.75 2.36 -20.32
N VAL A 29 2.95 2.54 -20.87
CA VAL A 29 4.13 1.68 -20.70
C VAL A 29 4.97 2.12 -19.50
N GLU A 30 5.08 3.41 -19.19
CA GLU A 30 5.86 3.86 -18.04
C GLU A 30 5.15 3.62 -16.71
N PHE A 31 3.81 3.73 -16.65
CA PHE A 31 3.06 3.48 -15.42
C PHE A 31 3.24 2.05 -14.90
N GLU A 32 3.16 1.05 -15.79
CA GLU A 32 3.45 -0.35 -15.44
C GLU A 32 4.90 -0.51 -14.98
N ARG A 33 5.83 0.19 -15.63
CA ARG A 33 7.26 0.11 -15.32
C ARG A 33 7.58 0.67 -13.94
N TRP A 34 7.02 1.82 -13.54
CA TRP A 34 7.17 2.38 -12.19
C TRP A 34 6.44 1.56 -11.13
N PHE A 35 5.31 0.93 -11.49
CA PHE A 35 4.62 -0.04 -10.63
C PHE A 35 5.51 -1.25 -10.30
N GLN A 36 6.38 -1.69 -11.19
CA GLN A 36 7.28 -2.80 -10.89
C GLN A 36 8.45 -2.46 -9.96
N ILE A 37 8.79 -1.18 -9.77
CA ILE A 37 9.98 -0.76 -9.01
C ILE A 37 9.69 -0.65 -7.50
N LEU A 38 8.41 -0.53 -7.11
CA LEU A 38 7.99 -0.52 -5.70
C LEU A 38 7.87 -1.94 -5.16
N THR A 39 8.51 -2.21 -4.01
CA THR A 39 8.38 -3.48 -3.29
C THR A 39 6.90 -3.77 -3.00
N LEU A 40 6.39 -4.87 -3.56
CA LEU A 40 4.97 -5.24 -3.54
C LEU A 40 4.37 -5.34 -2.13
N TRP A 41 5.21 -5.61 -1.12
CA TRP A 41 4.79 -5.98 0.24
C TRP A 41 4.10 -4.86 1.01
N TYR A 42 4.40 -3.61 0.69
CA TYR A 42 3.88 -2.43 1.40
C TYR A 42 2.81 -1.69 0.60
N ARG A 43 2.39 -2.23 -0.55
CA ARG A 43 1.47 -1.52 -1.45
C ARG A 43 0.03 -1.56 -0.94
N ALA A 44 -0.62 -0.39 -0.95
CA ALA A 44 -2.03 -0.27 -0.58
C ALA A 44 -2.97 -0.97 -1.57
N PRO A 45 -4.11 -1.51 -1.11
CA PRO A 45 -5.08 -2.21 -1.96
C PRO A 45 -5.66 -1.32 -3.07
N LYS A 46 -5.85 -0.02 -2.79
CA LYS A 46 -6.32 0.94 -3.79
C LYS A 46 -5.32 1.12 -4.94
N VAL A 47 -4.02 1.02 -4.63
CA VAL A 47 -2.96 1.09 -5.64
C VAL A 47 -2.92 -0.23 -6.43
N LEU A 48 -3.02 -1.39 -5.78
CA LEU A 48 -3.15 -2.70 -6.46
C LEU A 48 -4.35 -2.79 -7.42
N LEU A 49 -5.41 -2.00 -7.19
CA LEU A 49 -6.59 -1.91 -8.04
C LEU A 49 -6.44 -0.89 -9.19
N GLY A 50 -5.26 -0.31 -9.39
CA GLY A 50 -4.99 0.64 -10.47
C GLY A 50 -5.55 2.05 -10.25
N ALA A 51 -5.80 2.46 -8.99
CA ALA A 51 -6.28 3.81 -8.75
C ALA A 51 -5.26 4.87 -9.16
N THR A 52 -5.72 5.85 -9.93
CA THR A 52 -4.91 6.95 -10.45
C THR A 52 -4.73 8.10 -9.45
N GLN A 53 -5.47 8.08 -8.34
CA GLN A 53 -5.40 9.09 -7.29
C GLN A 53 -4.63 8.58 -6.09
N TYR A 54 -3.33 8.92 -6.06
CA TYR A 54 -2.50 8.78 -4.88
C TYR A 54 -2.85 9.87 -3.86
N SER A 55 -2.99 9.46 -2.60
CA SER A 55 -3.28 10.36 -1.49
C SER A 55 -2.62 9.84 -0.21
N THR A 56 -2.55 10.70 0.81
CA THR A 56 -1.98 10.42 2.15
C THR A 56 -2.35 9.07 2.77
N PRO A 57 -3.59 8.50 2.64
CA PRO A 57 -3.89 7.17 3.16
C PRO A 57 -3.05 6.04 2.56
N VAL A 58 -2.46 6.22 1.38
CA VAL A 58 -1.56 5.22 0.77
C VAL A 58 -0.27 5.10 1.60
N ASP A 59 0.29 6.21 2.08
CA ASP A 59 1.48 6.20 2.92
C ASP A 59 1.19 5.59 4.30
N ILE A 60 0.02 5.90 4.85
CA ILE A 60 -0.44 5.34 6.14
C ILE A 60 -0.55 3.82 6.09
N TRP A 61 -1.00 3.26 4.96
CA TRP A 61 -1.02 1.81 4.76
C TRP A 61 0.38 1.19 4.87
N SER A 62 1.35 1.74 4.13
CA SER A 62 2.74 1.27 4.14
C SER A 62 3.35 1.34 5.54
N VAL A 63 3.10 2.43 6.27
CA VAL A 63 3.53 2.58 7.67
C VAL A 63 2.89 1.53 8.57
N GLY A 64 1.61 1.20 8.38
CA GLY A 64 0.93 0.14 9.12
C GLY A 64 1.56 -1.24 8.89
N CYS A 65 1.91 -1.55 7.64
CA CYS A 65 2.61 -2.79 7.28
C CYS A 65 4.00 -2.85 7.96
N ILE A 66 4.79 -1.78 7.91
CA ILE A 66 6.11 -1.70 8.57
C ILE A 66 5.95 -1.86 10.08
N PHE A 67 5.00 -1.15 10.68
CA PHE A 67 4.78 -1.18 12.13
C PHE A 67 4.44 -2.60 12.61
N ALA A 68 3.56 -3.29 11.91
CA ALA A 68 3.19 -4.61 12.31
C ALA A 68 4.25 -5.67 11.96
N GLU A 69 5.11 -5.44 10.96
CA GLU A 69 6.35 -6.20 10.75
C GLU A 69 7.36 -6.01 11.89
N LEU A 70 7.49 -4.79 12.43
CA LEU A 70 8.34 -4.55 13.60
C LEU A 70 7.86 -5.32 14.83
N ILE A 71 6.55 -5.58 14.96
CA ILE A 71 5.98 -6.35 16.07
C ILE A 71 6.21 -7.86 15.87
N THR A 72 6.01 -8.38 14.66
CA THR A 72 6.10 -9.82 14.36
C THR A 72 7.51 -10.28 13.99
N GLY A 73 8.41 -9.35 13.65
CA GLY A 73 9.72 -9.63 13.08
C GLY A 73 9.68 -10.23 11.67
N LYS A 74 8.51 -10.20 11.01
CA LYS A 74 8.29 -10.77 9.67
C LYS A 74 7.30 -9.93 8.88
N ALA A 75 7.60 -9.69 7.61
CA ALA A 75 6.69 -9.03 6.68
C ALA A 75 5.33 -9.74 6.63
N ILE A 76 4.27 -8.97 6.84
CA ILE A 76 2.90 -9.51 6.99
C ILE A 76 2.33 -9.94 5.64
N PHE A 77 2.61 -9.17 4.59
CA PHE A 77 2.07 -9.39 3.26
C PHE A 77 3.20 -9.66 2.27
N LEU A 78 3.81 -10.83 2.41
CA LEU A 78 4.90 -11.30 1.56
C LEU A 78 4.34 -12.16 0.42
N ARG A 79 4.03 -11.56 -0.72
CA ARG A 79 3.52 -12.28 -1.90
C ARG A 79 4.28 -11.89 -3.15
N ASP A 80 4.33 -12.82 -4.10
CA ASP A 80 5.07 -12.69 -5.36
C ASP A 80 4.22 -12.06 -6.48
N PHE A 81 2.90 -12.07 -6.32
CA PHE A 81 1.95 -11.57 -7.33
C PHE A 81 0.95 -10.60 -6.72
N GLU A 82 0.60 -9.56 -7.48
CA GLU A 82 -0.31 -8.48 -7.05
C GLU A 82 -1.70 -9.00 -6.65
N LEU A 83 -2.26 -9.92 -7.44
CA LEU A 83 -3.55 -10.54 -7.14
C LEU A 83 -3.49 -11.35 -5.84
N GLN A 84 -2.39 -12.07 -5.59
CA GLN A 84 -2.20 -12.85 -4.37
C GLN A 84 -2.06 -11.93 -3.15
N GLN A 85 -1.34 -10.81 -3.30
CA GLN A 85 -1.24 -9.77 -2.29
C GLN A 85 -2.62 -9.20 -1.94
N LEU A 86 -3.40 -8.84 -2.96
CA LEU A 86 -4.73 -8.28 -2.81
C LEU A 86 -5.68 -9.26 -2.11
N ILE A 87 -5.72 -10.52 -2.56
CA ILE A 87 -6.54 -11.56 -1.92
C ILE A 87 -6.13 -11.75 -0.46
N HIS A 88 -4.83 -11.73 -0.16
CA HIS A 88 -4.36 -11.89 1.20
C HIS A 88 -4.75 -10.72 2.11
N ILE A 89 -4.67 -9.48 1.61
CA ILE A 89 -5.13 -8.29 2.30
C ILE A 89 -6.63 -8.39 2.64
N PHE A 90 -7.46 -8.76 1.67
CA PHE A 90 -8.91 -8.88 1.90
C PHE A 90 -9.25 -10.01 2.88
N ARG A 91 -8.56 -11.16 2.79
CA ARG A 91 -8.74 -12.26 3.74
C ARG A 91 -8.38 -11.84 5.15
N PHE A 92 -7.23 -11.18 5.33
CA PHE A 92 -6.80 -10.68 6.63
C PHE A 92 -7.80 -9.69 7.24
N ALA A 93 -8.28 -8.72 6.45
CA ALA A 93 -9.29 -7.78 6.89
C ALA A 93 -10.60 -8.47 7.29
N PHE A 94 -11.04 -9.47 6.52
CA PHE A 94 -12.24 -10.24 6.81
C PHE A 94 -12.11 -11.09 8.09
N GLU A 95 -10.94 -11.72 8.32
CA GLU A 95 -10.66 -12.47 9.56
C GLU A 95 -10.63 -11.56 10.79
N CYS A 96 -10.06 -10.36 10.68
CA CYS A 96 -10.11 -9.37 11.75
C CYS A 96 -11.55 -8.93 12.04
N LEU A 97 -12.36 -8.69 11.00
CA LEU A 97 -13.76 -8.29 11.15
C LEU A 97 -14.59 -9.42 11.78
N SER A 98 -14.40 -10.66 11.36
CA SER A 98 -15.13 -11.81 11.90
C SER A 98 -14.78 -12.08 13.37
N ARG A 99 -13.51 -11.94 13.76
CA ARG A 99 -13.08 -11.99 15.17
C ARG A 99 -13.67 -10.85 15.99
N PHE A 100 -13.74 -9.65 15.43
CA PHE A 100 -14.35 -8.51 16.12
C PHE A 100 -15.85 -8.75 16.31
N TYR A 101 -16.56 -9.13 15.24
CA TYR A 101 -18.00 -9.42 15.31
C TYR A 101 -18.31 -10.56 16.29
N SER A 102 -17.52 -11.63 16.28
CA SER A 102 -17.67 -12.74 17.23
C SER A 102 -17.43 -12.37 18.69
N ARG A 103 -16.71 -11.27 18.97
CA ARG A 103 -16.39 -10.80 20.31
C ARG A 103 -17.35 -9.74 20.84
N PHE A 104 -18.21 -9.21 19.98
CA PHE A 104 -19.26 -8.23 20.34
C PHE A 104 -20.67 -8.85 20.33
N VAL A 105 -20.83 -10.08 19.84
CA VAL A 105 -22.11 -10.82 19.83
C VAL A 105 -22.19 -11.89 20.95
N LEU A 106 -21.18 -11.97 21.83
CA LEU A 106 -21.20 -12.71 23.10
C LEU A 106 -20.94 -11.73 24.25
#